data_AF-A0A5K7ZSC1-F1
#
_entry.id   AF-A0A5K7ZSC1-F1
#
_cell.length_a   1.000
_cell.length_b   1.000
_cell.length_c   1.000
_cell.angle_alpha   90.00
_cell.angle_beta   90.00
_cell.angle_gamma   90.00
#
_symmetry.space_group_name_H-M   'P 1'
#
loop_
_entity.id
_entity.type
_entity.pdbx_description
1 polymer ?
#
loop_
_entity_poly.entity_id
_entity_poly.type
_entity_poly.pdbx_seq_one_letter_code
_entity_poly.pdbx_strand_id
1 'polypeptide(L)' 'MEICDFCMKQSKKISSGRPHENLIKVDEPRKFNGFKEQDYLCLTCKSKFTHSTSISDLTWTLWMGQG' A
#
# COMPACT_ATOMS: atom_id res chain seq x y z
N MET A 1 11.32 -12.35 -3.47
CA MET A 1 9.96 -12.48 -2.89
C MET A 1 8.97 -12.29 -4.02
N GLU A 2 8.13 -13.28 -4.28
CA GLU A 2 7.07 -13.15 -5.29
C GLU A 2 5.89 -12.38 -4.68
N ILE A 3 5.48 -11.30 -5.34
CA ILE A 3 4.31 -10.51 -4.94
C ILE A 3 3.06 -11.31 -5.36
N CYS A 4 2.08 -11.48 -4.48
CA CYS A 4 0.86 -12.21 -4.85
C CYS A 4 0.06 -11.46 -5.93
N ASP A 5 -0.74 -12.19 -6.72
CA ASP A 5 -1.58 -11.61 -7.78
C ASP A 5 -2.45 -10.44 -7.29
N PHE A 6 -2.98 -10.52 -6.07
CA PHE A 6 -3.80 -9.45 -5.50
C PHE A 6 -2.99 -8.18 -5.22
N CYS A 7 -1.78 -8.32 -4.68
CA CYS A 7 -0.86 -7.22 -4.46
C CYS A 7 -0.35 -6.60 -5.78
N MET A 8 -0.10 -7.44 -6.80
CA MET A 8 0.27 -6.97 -8.14
C MET A 8 -0.88 -6.22 -8.82
N LYS A 9 -2.12 -6.67 -8.63
CA LYS A 9 -3.30 -5.94 -9.10
C LYS A 9 -3.49 -4.65 -8.32
N GLN A 10 -3.23 -4.65 -7.01
CA GLN A 10 -3.34 -3.47 -6.15
C GLN A 10 -2.31 -2.39 -6.53
N SER A 11 -1.06 -2.76 -6.82
CA SER A 11 -0.02 -1.81 -7.24
C SER A 11 -0.31 -1.15 -8.58
N LYS A 12 -1.14 -1.78 -9.43
CA LYS A 12 -1.60 -1.24 -10.72
C LYS A 12 -2.85 -0.37 -10.59
N LYS A 13 -3.49 -0.30 -9.42
CA LYS A 13 -4.65 0.57 -9.20
C LYS A 13 -4.18 2.01 -8.97
N ILE A 14 -4.67 2.88 -9.84
CA ILE A 14 -4.40 4.32 -9.80
C ILE A 14 -5.33 5.02 -8.78
N SER A 15 -6.56 4.51 -8.66
CA SER A 15 -7.58 5.09 -7.77
C SER A 15 -7.60 4.46 -6.38
N SER A 16 -8.08 5.23 -5.40
CA SER A 16 -8.16 4.93 -3.95
C SER A 16 -9.14 3.80 -3.61
N GLY A 17 -8.93 2.63 -4.21
CA GLY A 17 -9.68 1.42 -3.93
C GLY A 17 -9.27 0.84 -2.58
N ARG A 18 -10.20 0.10 -1.95
CA ARG A 18 -9.94 -0.60 -0.69
C ARG A 18 -8.76 -1.59 -0.86
N PRO A 19 -7.94 -1.78 0.19
CA PRO A 19 -6.99 -2.89 0.25
C PRO A 19 -7.75 -4.22 0.03
N HIS A 20 -7.10 -5.18 -0.62
CA HIS A 20 -7.66 -6.53 -0.69
C HIS A 20 -7.65 -7.20 0.68
N GLU A 21 -8.44 -8.26 0.87
CA GLU A 21 -8.64 -8.93 2.15
C GLU A 21 -7.35 -9.34 2.89
N ASN A 22 -6.30 -9.72 2.15
CA ASN A 22 -5.03 -10.13 2.73
C ASN A 22 -4.10 -8.97 3.17
N LEU A 23 -4.49 -7.71 2.99
CA LEU A 23 -3.72 -6.53 3.43
C LEU A 23 -4.27 -6.06 4.78
N ILE A 24 -3.43 -6.13 5.81
CA ILE A 24 -3.74 -5.59 7.13
C ILE A 24 -3.05 -4.26 7.33
N LYS A 25 -3.69 -3.35 8.09
CA LYS A 25 -3.03 -2.10 8.51
C LYS A 25 -1.89 -2.44 9.44
N VAL A 26 -0.76 -1.81 9.20
CA VAL A 26 0.42 -1.87 10.06
C VAL A 26 0.71 -0.45 10.49
N ASP A 27 0.93 -0.29 11.80
CA ASP A 27 1.13 1.00 12.45
C ASP A 27 -0.06 1.98 12.34
N GLU A 28 0.03 3.03 13.14
CA GLU A 28 -0.91 4.14 13.08
C GLU A 28 -0.68 4.99 11.84
N PRO A 29 -1.73 5.60 11.26
CA PRO A 29 -1.58 6.45 10.09
C PRO A 29 -0.72 7.67 10.42
N ARG A 30 0.35 7.86 9.64
CA ARG A 30 1.30 8.96 9.78
C ARG A 30 0.80 10.17 9.00
N LYS A 31 1.06 11.38 9.51
CA LYS A 31 0.81 12.61 8.75
C LYS A 31 2.11 13.03 8.07
N PHE A 32 2.10 13.05 6.75
CA PHE A 32 3.22 13.55 5.94
C PHE A 32 2.76 14.70 5.08
N ASN A 33 3.32 15.90 5.31
CA ASN A 33 3.06 17.11 4.53
C ASN A 33 1.56 17.44 4.29
N GLY A 34 0.72 17.22 5.32
CA GLY A 34 -0.74 17.45 5.24
C GLY A 34 -1.57 16.25 4.77
N PHE A 35 -0.93 15.16 4.33
CA PHE A 35 -1.57 13.92 3.90
C PHE A 35 -1.50 12.85 4.99
N LYS A 36 -2.45 11.90 4.97
CA LYS A 36 -2.39 10.72 5.83
C LYS A 36 -1.82 9.55 5.04
N GLU A 37 -0.79 8.92 5.58
CA GLU A 37 -0.15 7.73 5.06
C GLU A 37 -0.44 6.56 5.98
N GLN A 38 -1.03 5.50 5.45
CA GLN A 38 -1.29 4.28 6.19
C GLN A 38 -0.48 3.15 5.58
N ASP A 39 0.36 2.52 6.39
CA ASP A 39 1.09 1.33 5.96
C ASP A 39 0.20 0.10 6.07
N TYR A 40 0.40 -0.83 5.14
CA TYR A 40 -0.28 -2.11 5.06
C TYR A 40 0.74 -3.23 4.80
N LEU A 41 0.50 -4.39 5.36
CA LEU A 41 1.28 -5.60 5.13
C LEU A 41 0.38 -6.69 4.57
N CYS A 42 0.81 -7.29 3.47
CA CYS A 42 0.14 -8.45 2.92
C CYS A 42 0.50 -9.70 3.75
N LEU A 43 -0.49 -10.40 4.29
CA LEU A 43 -0.26 -11.63 5.04
C LEU A 43 0.22 -12.79 4.16
N THR A 44 -0.13 -12.78 2.86
CA THR A 44 0.23 -13.80 1.88
C THR A 44 1.68 -13.69 1.41
N CYS A 45 2.08 -12.54 0.86
CA CYS A 45 3.41 -12.35 0.27
C CYS A 45 4.37 -11.52 1.13
N LYS A 46 3.91 -11.05 2.31
CA LYS A 46 4.68 -10.19 3.24
C LYS A 46 5.15 -8.87 2.62
N SER A 47 4.61 -8.47 1.48
CA SER A 47 4.88 -7.17 0.86
C SER A 47 4.25 -6.04 1.67
N LYS A 48 4.97 -4.92 1.79
CA LYS A 48 4.49 -3.71 2.44
C LYS A 48 4.00 -2.70 1.41
N PHE A 49 2.92 -2.02 1.72
CA PHE A 49 2.32 -0.97 0.91
C PHE A 49 2.06 0.25 1.76
N THR A 50 2.28 1.44 1.22
CA THR A 50 1.81 2.68 1.84
C THR A 50 0.66 3.22 1.02
N HIS A 51 -0.45 3.50 1.70
CA HIS A 51 -1.61 4.17 1.13
C HIS A 51 -1.59 5.63 1.55
N SER A 52 -1.46 6.54 0.60
CA SER A 52 -1.41 7.98 0.89
C SER A 52 -2.67 8.64 0.37
N THR A 53 -3.35 9.42 1.22
CA THR A 53 -4.58 10.17 0.85
C THR A 53 -4.26 11.44 0.03
N SER A 54 -3.19 11.39 -0.77
CA SER A 54 -2.76 12.54 -1.56
C SER A 54 -3.70 12.81 -2.72
N ILE A 55 -3.74 14.07 -3.15
CA ILE A 55 -4.46 14.52 -4.35
C ILE A 55 -3.81 13.96 -5.63
N SER A 56 -2.53 13.60 -5.57
CA SER A 56 -1.79 13.09 -6.73
C SER A 56 -1.80 11.56 -6.75
N ASP A 57 -2.83 11.00 -7.38
CA ASP A 57 -2.97 9.79 -8.23
C ASP A 57 -2.12 8.50 -8.02
N LEU A 58 -1.15 8.45 -7.10
CA LEU A 58 -0.40 7.24 -6.74
C LEU A 58 -0.73 6.88 -5.31
N THR A 59 -1.96 6.41 -5.17
CA THR A 59 -2.57 6.15 -3.87
C THR A 59 -1.92 4.95 -3.17
N TRP A 60 -1.30 4.02 -3.89
CA TRP A 60 -0.67 2.81 -3.33
C TRP A 60 0.79 2.68 -3.77
N THR A 61 1.72 2.93 -2.85
CA THR A 61 3.16 2.72 -3.08
C THR A 61 3.57 1.37 -2.51
N LEU A 62 3.92 0.43 -3.39
CA LEU A 62 4.57 -0.82 -2.97
C LEU A 62 5.99 -0.51 -2.52
N TRP A 63 6.36 -0.93 -1.30
CA TRP A 63 7.74 -0.88 -0.84
C TRP A 63 8.55 -1.95 -1.55
N MET A 64 9.08 -1.59 -2.71
CA MET A 64 10.17 -2.32 -3.34
C MET A 64 11.42 -1.92 -2.57
N GLY A 65 11.75 -2.65 -1.50
CA GLY A 65 13.04 -2.48 -0.84
C GLY A 65 14.13 -2.60 -1.89
N GLN A 66 14.79 -1.49 -2.24
CA GLN A 66 16.08 -1.57 -2.91
C GLN A 66 17.01 -2.27 -1.92
N GLY A 67 17.60 -3.37 -2.39
CA GLY A 67 18.60 -4.13 -1.65
C GLY A 67 19.84 -3.31 -1.37
#